data_AF-A0A530L5U7-F1
#
_entry.id   AF-A0A530L5U7-F1
#
_cell.length_a   1.000
_cell.length_b   1.000
_cell.length_c   1.000
_cell.angle_alpha   90.00
_cell.angle_beta   90.00
_cell.angle_gamma   90.00
#
_symmetry.space_group_name_H-M   'P 1'
#
loop_
_entity.id
_entity.type
_entity.pdbx_description
1 polymer ?
#
loop_
_entity_poly.entity_id
_entity_poly.type
_entity_poly.pdbx_seq_one_letter_code
_entity_poly.pdbx_strand_id
1 'polypeptide(L)' 'LPPAALAEIENVDNHLTFSAATLWEIAIKCGLGRPDFRVDARLLRRGLIDNGYHELPITGEHAIAVDGLPPIHKNPFDRI' A
#
# COMPACT_ATOMS: atom_id res chain seq x y z
N LEU A 1 11.18 -7.65 -10.57
CA LEU A 1 11.59 -6.54 -9.67
C LEU A 1 13.04 -6.20 -9.98
N PRO A 2 13.47 -4.93 -9.86
CA PRO A 2 14.89 -4.58 -9.95
C PRO A 2 15.70 -5.35 -8.88
N PRO A 3 16.94 -5.79 -9.15
CA PRO A 3 17.73 -6.57 -8.19
C PRO A 3 17.92 -5.87 -6.84
N ALA A 4 18.10 -4.55 -6.85
CA ALA A 4 18.23 -3.76 -5.62
C ALA A 4 16.98 -3.81 -4.74
N ALA A 5 15.78 -3.79 -5.33
CA ALA A 5 14.54 -3.87 -4.57
C ALA A 5 14.35 -5.26 -3.93
N LEU A 6 14.77 -6.32 -4.64
CA LEU A 6 14.71 -7.67 -4.10
C LEU A 6 15.64 -7.83 -2.89
N ALA A 7 16.87 -7.31 -2.97
CA ALA A 7 17.82 -7.34 -1.88
C ALA A 7 17.28 -6.65 -0.60
N GLU A 8 16.59 -5.51 -0.74
CA GLU A 8 15.96 -4.83 0.40
C GLU A 8 14.77 -5.60 0.97
N ILE A 9 14.00 -6.28 0.13
CA ILE A 9 12.86 -7.10 0.59
C ILE A 9 13.35 -8.36 1.33
N GLU A 10 14.45 -8.95 0.88
CA GLU A 10 15.04 -10.15 1.47
C GLU A 10 15.93 -9.86 2.69
N ASN A 11 16.25 -8.58 2.94
CA ASN A 11 17.03 -8.19 4.11
C ASN A 11 16.21 -8.38 5.38
N VAL A 12 16.68 -9.29 6.25
CA VAL A 12 16.03 -9.63 7.52
C VAL A 12 16.03 -8.49 8.55
N ASP A 13 16.90 -7.49 8.38
CA ASP A 13 16.92 -6.30 9.23
C ASP A 13 15.80 -5.31 8.85
N ASN A 14 15.16 -5.49 7.68
CA ASN A 14 14.06 -4.63 7.25
C ASN A 14 12.70 -5.18 7.75
N HIS A 15 11.87 -4.28 8.26
CA HIS A 15 10.48 -4.57 8.54
C HIS A 15 9.62 -4.25 7.32
N LEU A 16 9.08 -5.28 6.69
CA LEU A 16 8.19 -5.12 5.55
C LEU A 16 6.81 -4.67 6.02
N THR A 17 6.35 -3.53 5.52
CA THR A 17 5.06 -2.95 5.90
C THR A 17 4.24 -2.54 4.68
N PHE A 18 2.91 -2.56 4.82
CA PHE A 18 1.99 -1.96 3.85
C PHE A 18 0.88 -1.20 4.59
N SER A 19 0.29 -0.18 3.96
CA SER A 19 -0.80 0.59 4.57
C SER A 19 -2.16 0.18 4.02
N ALA A 20 -3.21 0.50 4.78
CA ALA A 20 -4.59 0.37 4.29
C ALA A 20 -4.85 1.19 3.00
N ALA A 21 -4.08 2.26 2.72
CA ALA A 21 -4.23 3.07 1.51
C ALA A 21 -3.82 2.29 0.26
N THR A 22 -2.76 1.47 0.34
CA THR A 22 -2.36 0.59 -0.77
C THR A 22 -3.50 -0.36 -1.15
N LEU A 23 -4.14 -0.97 -0.15
CA LEU A 23 -5.28 -1.87 -0.39
C LEU A 23 -6.50 -1.12 -0.92
N TRP A 24 -6.75 0.09 -0.43
CA TRP A 24 -7.83 0.95 -0.93
C TRP A 24 -7.65 1.25 -2.43
N GLU A 25 -6.45 1.66 -2.83
CA GLU A 25 -6.14 1.95 -4.24
C GLU A 25 -6.32 0.70 -5.12
N ILE A 26 -5.84 -0.46 -4.66
CA ILE A 26 -6.00 -1.74 -5.36
C ILE A 26 -7.48 -2.10 -5.49
N ALA A 27 -8.26 -2.00 -4.41
CA ALA A 27 -9.70 -2.28 -4.44
C ALA A 27 -10.46 -1.39 -5.43
N ILE A 28 -10.13 -0.08 -5.51
CA ILE A 28 -10.69 0.82 -6.52
C ILE A 28 -10.32 0.35 -7.94
N LYS A 29 -9.03 0.10 -8.19
CA LYS A 29 -8.53 -0.35 -9.50
C LYS A 29 -9.19 -1.66 -9.94
N CYS A 30 -9.40 -2.61 -9.02
CA CYS A 30 -10.17 -3.83 -9.26
C CYS A 30 -11.61 -3.53 -9.66
N GLY A 31 -12.28 -2.63 -8.93
CA GLY A 31 -13.67 -2.24 -9.20
C GLY A 31 -13.89 -1.55 -10.54
N LEU A 32 -12.85 -0.90 -11.10
CA LEU A 32 -12.88 -0.30 -12.43
C LEU A 32 -12.87 -1.33 -13.57
N GLY A 33 -12.69 -2.62 -13.28
CA GLY A 33 -12.85 -3.71 -14.25
C GLY A 33 -11.86 -3.67 -15.41
N ARG A 34 -10.66 -3.08 -15.20
CA ARG A 34 -9.66 -3.01 -16.26
C ARG A 34 -9.16 -4.41 -16.63
N PRO A 35 -9.12 -4.77 -17.94
CA PRO A 35 -8.82 -6.13 -18.38
C PRO A 35 -7.40 -6.59 -18.00
N ASP A 36 -6.47 -5.64 -17.85
CA ASP A 36 -5.08 -5.81 -17.46
C ASP A 36 -4.84 -5.78 -15.94
N PHE A 37 -5.88 -5.57 -15.13
CA PHE A 37 -5.76 -5.51 -13.66
C PHE A 37 -6.67 -6.54 -12.98
N ARG A 38 -6.11 -7.73 -12.76
CA ARG A 38 -6.81 -8.87 -12.13
C ARG A 38 -6.16 -9.24 -10.80
N VAL A 39 -6.38 -8.41 -9.79
CA VAL A 39 -5.95 -8.66 -8.42
C VAL A 39 -7.19 -8.85 -7.55
N ASP A 40 -7.17 -9.78 -6.59
CA ASP A 40 -8.16 -9.81 -5.51
C ASP A 40 -7.52 -9.16 -4.28
N ALA A 41 -8.02 -7.99 -3.88
CA ALA A 41 -7.50 -7.24 -2.75
C ALA A 41 -7.55 -8.03 -1.43
N ARG A 42 -8.57 -8.90 -1.23
CA ARG A 42 -8.67 -9.73 -0.03
C ARG A 42 -7.60 -10.82 -0.02
N LEU A 43 -7.41 -11.48 -1.16
CA LEU A 43 -6.37 -12.51 -1.29
C LEU A 43 -4.97 -11.90 -1.14
N LEU A 44 -4.74 -10.73 -1.74
CA LEU A 44 -3.48 -10.01 -1.60
C LEU A 44 -3.19 -9.65 -0.15
N ARG A 45 -4.15 -9.02 0.55
CA ARG A 45 -3.99 -8.67 1.98
C ARG A 45 -3.63 -9.90 2.81
N ARG A 46 -4.34 -11.01 2.58
CA ARG A 46 -4.05 -12.26 3.30
C ARG A 46 -2.64 -12.77 3.00
N GLY A 47 -2.25 -12.79 1.73
CA GLY A 47 -0.92 -13.21 1.30
C GLY A 47 0.20 -12.35 1.90
N LEU A 48 0.03 -11.03 1.97
CA LEU A 48 1.01 -10.13 2.60
C LEU A 48 1.20 -10.47 4.08
N ILE A 49 0.10 -10.62 4.83
CA ILE A 49 0.14 -10.99 6.25
C ILE A 49 0.78 -12.37 6.44
N ASP A 50 0.40 -13.36 5.63
CA ASP A 50 0.94 -14.72 5.72
C ASP A 50 2.44 -14.77 5.38
N ASN A 51 2.97 -13.81 4.61
CA ASN A 51 4.39 -13.67 4.31
C ASN A 51 5.13 -12.72 5.28
N GLY A 52 4.52 -12.38 6.43
CA GLY A 52 5.18 -11.62 7.50
C GLY A 52 5.19 -10.11 7.30
N TYR A 53 4.45 -9.57 6.31
CA TYR A 53 4.30 -8.14 6.16
C TYR A 53 3.35 -7.59 7.23
N HIS A 54 3.69 -6.44 7.79
CA HIS A 54 2.88 -5.78 8.79
C HIS A 54 1.94 -4.73 8.17
N GLU A 55 0.65 -4.82 8.47
CA GLU A 55 -0.34 -3.84 8.04
C GLU A 55 -0.35 -2.63 8.97
N LEU A 56 -0.25 -1.44 8.38
CA LEU A 56 -0.34 -0.17 9.09
C LEU A 56 -1.77 0.38 8.97
N PRO A 57 -2.47 0.63 10.10
CA PRO A 57 -3.79 1.23 10.08
C PRO A 57 -3.71 2.69 9.63
N ILE A 58 -4.74 3.14 8.94
CA ILE A 58 -4.96 4.57 8.67
C ILE A 58 -6.06 5.07 9.61
N THR A 59 -5.72 6.05 10.43
CA THR A 59 -6.63 6.64 11.43
C THR A 59 -7.10 8.02 10.97
N GLY A 60 -8.08 8.58 11.69
CA GLY A 60 -8.50 9.97 11.48
C GLY A 60 -7.37 10.98 11.71
N GLU A 61 -6.42 10.68 12.60
CA GLU A 61 -5.25 11.54 12.84
C GLU A 61 -4.37 11.65 11.60
N HIS A 62 -4.14 10.53 10.89
CA HIS A 62 -3.41 10.55 9.62
C HIS A 62 -4.12 11.41 8.57
N ALA A 63 -5.46 11.31 8.48
CA ALA A 63 -6.25 12.11 7.54
C ALA A 63 -6.21 13.61 7.86
N ILE A 64 -6.22 14.00 9.14
CA ILE A 64 -6.12 15.41 9.56
C ILE A 64 -4.73 15.97 9.27
N ALA A 65 -3.67 15.18 9.50
CA ALA A 65 -2.29 15.60 9.27
C ALA A 65 -2.00 15.99 7.80
N VAL A 66 -2.81 15.52 6.85
CA VAL A 66 -2.69 15.84 5.42
C VAL A 66 -2.74 17.35 5.16
N ASP A 67 -3.55 18.12 5.90
CA ASP A 67 -3.65 19.58 5.73
C ASP A 67 -2.31 20.31 5.97
N GLY A 68 -1.44 19.74 6.81
CA GLY A 68 -0.11 20.27 7.08
C GLY A 68 0.96 19.92 6.04
N LEU A 69 0.65 19.03 5.08
CA LEU A 69 1.62 18.58 4.09
C LEU A 69 1.72 19.53 2.88
N PRO A 70 2.93 19.78 2.34
CA PRO A 70 3.10 20.51 1.09
C PRO A 70 2.30 19.89 -0.07
N PRO A 71 1.74 20.69 -0.99
CA PRO A 71 0.91 20.20 -2.09
C PRO A 71 1.76 19.65 -3.25
N ILE A 72 2.59 18.63 -2.98
CA ILE A 72 3.48 18.00 -3.98
C ILE A 72 2.71 16.97 -4.82
N HIS A 73 1.79 16.23 -4.21
CA HIS A 73 1.02 15.16 -4.86
C HIS A 73 -0.40 15.59 -5.21
N LYS A 74 -0.88 15.15 -6.38
CA LYS A 74 -2.26 15.40 -6.85
C LYS A 74 -3.25 14.35 -6.36
N ASN A 75 -2.79 13.13 -6.13
CA ASN A 75 -3.63 12.03 -5.65
C ASN A 75 -3.71 12.09 -4.11
N PRO A 76 -4.91 12.12 -3.51
CA PRO A 76 -5.06 12.13 -2.06
C PRO A 76 -4.47 10.88 -1.38
N PHE A 77 -4.42 9.73 -2.05
CA PHE A 77 -3.84 8.50 -1.48
C PHE A 77 -2.32 8.58 -1.36
N ASP A 78 -1.64 9.33 -2.24
CA ASP A 78 -0.18 9.49 -2.16
C ASP A 78 0.23 10.42 -0.99
N ARG A 79 -0.74 11.03 -0.30
CA ARG A 79 -0.54 11.89 0.86
C ARG A 79 -0.74 11.15 2.19
N ILE A 80 -1.08 9.86 2.17
CA ILE A 80 -1.37 9.00 3.33
C ILE A 80 -0.62 7.67 3.20
#